data_AF-A0A2W4M406-F1
#
_entry.id   AF-A0A2W4M406-F1
#
_cell.length_a   1.000
_cell.length_b   1.000
_cell.length_c   1.000
_cell.angle_alpha   90.00
_cell.angle_beta   90.00
_cell.angle_gamma   90.00
#
_symmetry.space_group_name_H-M   'P 1'
#
loop_
_entity.id
_entity.type
_entity.pdbx_description
1 polymer ?
#
loop_
_entity_poly.entity_id
_entity_poly.type
_entity_poly.pdbx_seq_one_letter_code
_entity_poly.pdbx_strand_id
1 'polypeptide(L)'
;MDRNLVLTARPVAAWRRVPRLGGLLWRLLVPIGLLVLWQVVTALGVFSPSQLPAPLDVLAAAGELAARQELAEHILVSVQRVLLGFAIGAGLATLLGGAVGLSRQVEDLLSPTLQALRAIPSLAWVPLLVLWMGVDEGPKLTLVAIGAFFPVYTTFVAGIRQIDRKLIEVGYAYGLTGASLARQVLLPAALPSLLTGLRIGLAQGWLFLVAAELIAASRGLGFLLVDGQNTGRADIIVLSIVLLALIGKLTDALLQRLERRLLFWADTYKGG
;
A
#
# COMPACT_ATOMS: atom_id res chain seq x y z
N MET A 1 -35.85 49.08 -22.89
CA MET A 1 -35.94 48.35 -24.17
C MET A 1 -34.63 47.60 -24.36
N ASP A 2 -34.74 46.29 -24.37
CA ASP A 2 -33.68 45.29 -24.25
C ASP A 2 -32.66 45.29 -25.39
N ARG A 3 -31.41 44.97 -25.05
CA ARG A 3 -30.50 44.26 -25.95
C ARG A 3 -29.87 43.09 -25.20
N ASN A 4 -30.47 41.93 -25.44
CA ASN A 4 -30.10 40.63 -24.92
C ASN A 4 -28.65 40.26 -25.25
N LEU A 5 -27.92 39.93 -24.19
CA LEU A 5 -26.75 39.06 -24.19
C LEU A 5 -27.20 37.66 -24.59
N VAL A 6 -26.73 37.15 -25.72
CA VAL A 6 -26.76 35.72 -26.02
C VAL A 6 -25.32 35.26 -26.20
N LEU A 7 -24.64 35.05 -25.07
CA LEU A 7 -23.42 34.24 -25.03
C LEU A 7 -23.85 32.78 -25.25
N THR A 8 -23.73 32.28 -26.48
CA THR A 8 -23.92 30.87 -26.78
C THR A 8 -22.78 30.08 -26.13
N ALA A 9 -23.01 29.54 -24.93
CA ALA A 9 -22.11 28.56 -24.33
C ALA A 9 -22.12 27.30 -25.21
N ARG A 10 -21.02 27.06 -25.92
CA ARG A 10 -20.82 25.79 -26.64
C ARG A 10 -20.65 24.68 -25.61
N PRO A 11 -21.36 23.54 -25.72
CA PRO A 11 -21.13 22.41 -24.84
C PRO A 11 -19.71 21.89 -25.07
N VAL A 12 -18.87 21.95 -24.03
CA VAL A 12 -17.56 21.29 -24.03
C VAL A 12 -17.85 19.79 -24.07
N ALA A 13 -17.80 19.21 -25.27
CA ALA A 13 -17.91 17.77 -25.43
C ALA A 13 -16.85 17.10 -24.54
N ALA A 14 -17.29 16.32 -23.56
CA ALA A 14 -16.41 15.49 -22.77
C ALA A 14 -15.94 14.33 -23.67
N TRP A 15 -14.80 14.51 -24.33
CA TRP A 15 -14.16 13.45 -25.10
C TRP A 15 -13.72 12.35 -24.13
N ARG A 16 -14.57 11.32 -23.96
CA ARG A 16 -14.16 10.03 -23.40
C ARG A 16 -13.01 9.50 -24.27
N ARG A 17 -11.76 9.70 -23.85
CA ARG A 17 -10.58 9.12 -24.51
C ARG A 17 -10.70 7.60 -24.39
N VAL A 18 -11.16 6.95 -25.47
CA VAL A 18 -10.98 5.51 -25.66
C VAL A 18 -9.47 5.26 -25.62
N PRO A 19 -8.94 4.36 -24.79
CA PRO A 19 -7.51 4.05 -24.82
C PRO A 19 -7.17 3.54 -26.22
N ARG A 20 -6.41 4.32 -26.98
CA ARG A 20 -5.89 3.88 -28.28
C ARG A 20 -5.05 2.63 -28.03
N LEU A 21 -5.32 1.53 -28.72
CA LEU A 21 -4.57 0.28 -28.63
C LEU A 21 -3.04 0.52 -28.75
N GLY A 22 -2.63 1.50 -29.56
CA GLY A 22 -1.22 1.93 -29.66
C GLY A 22 -0.61 2.48 -28.35
N GLY A 23 -1.40 3.11 -27.48
CA GLY A 23 -0.94 3.60 -26.18
C GLY A 23 -0.73 2.47 -25.15
N LEU A 24 -1.44 1.34 -25.30
CA LEU A 24 -1.20 0.16 -24.46
C LEU A 24 0.05 -0.60 -24.95
N LEU A 25 0.20 -0.78 -26.26
CA LEU A 25 1.39 -1.39 -26.87
C LEU A 25 2.66 -0.62 -26.52
N TRP A 26 2.61 0.71 -26.55
CA TRP A 26 3.74 1.56 -26.15
C TRP A 26 4.14 1.38 -24.68
N ARG A 27 3.16 1.22 -23.77
CA ARG A 27 3.41 0.99 -22.34
C ARG A 27 3.99 -0.40 -22.05
N LEU A 28 3.75 -1.37 -22.93
CA LEU A 28 4.23 -2.75 -22.79
C LEU A 28 5.59 -2.98 -23.45
N LEU A 29 6.08 -2.05 -24.28
CA LEU A 29 7.33 -2.20 -25.01
C LEU A 29 8.53 -2.41 -24.06
N VAL A 30 8.61 -1.65 -22.97
CA VAL A 30 9.71 -1.79 -21.99
C VAL A 30 9.60 -3.09 -21.19
N PRO A 31 8.45 -3.45 -20.56
CA PRO A 31 8.31 -4.73 -19.85
C PRO A 31 8.57 -5.94 -20.74
N ILE A 32 8.01 -5.96 -21.96
CA ILE A 32 8.20 -7.08 -22.90
C ILE A 32 9.66 -7.15 -23.36
N GLY A 33 10.27 -6.00 -23.67
CA GLY A 33 11.69 -5.93 -24.05
C GLY A 33 12.60 -6.50 -22.97
N LEU A 34 12.34 -6.20 -21.69
CA LEU A 34 13.08 -6.77 -20.56
C LEU A 34 12.89 -8.28 -20.41
N LEU A 35 11.66 -8.79 -20.60
CA LEU A 35 11.39 -10.23 -20.54
C LEU A 35 12.09 -11.00 -21.68
N VAL A 36 12.05 -10.46 -22.90
CA VAL A 36 12.74 -11.05 -24.06
C VAL A 36 14.25 -11.04 -23.84
N LEU A 37 14.80 -9.91 -23.38
CA LEU A 37 16.23 -9.81 -23.07
C LEU A 37 16.64 -10.84 -22.00
N TRP A 38 15.85 -10.97 -20.93
CA TRP A 38 16.11 -11.95 -19.88
C TRP A 38 16.07 -13.40 -20.40
N GLN A 39 15.07 -13.77 -21.21
CA GLN A 39 14.99 -15.09 -21.83
C GLN A 39 16.17 -15.36 -22.77
N VAL A 40 16.61 -14.37 -23.56
CA VAL A 40 17.74 -14.53 -24.48
C VAL A 40 19.05 -14.69 -23.71
N VAL A 41 19.30 -13.84 -22.71
CA VAL A 41 20.54 -13.89 -21.91
C VAL A 41 20.68 -15.21 -21.15
N THR A 42 19.57 -15.73 -20.62
CA THR A 42 19.55 -17.04 -19.94
C THR A 42 19.68 -18.20 -20.93
N ALA A 43 19.02 -18.14 -22.10
CA ALA A 43 19.16 -19.16 -23.14
C ALA A 43 20.58 -19.23 -23.74
N LEU A 44 21.31 -18.12 -23.76
CA LEU A 44 22.71 -18.07 -24.20
C LEU A 44 23.69 -18.64 -23.16
N GLY A 45 23.23 -19.08 -21.98
CA GLY A 45 24.07 -19.67 -20.95
C GLY A 45 25.01 -18.69 -20.25
N VAL A 46 24.73 -17.38 -20.33
CA VAL A 46 25.51 -16.32 -19.65
C VAL A 46 25.48 -16.50 -18.12
N PHE A 47 24.39 -17.05 -17.61
CA PHE A 47 24.20 -17.38 -16.19
C PHE A 47 23.81 -18.84 -16.04
N SER A 48 24.21 -19.48 -14.93
CA SER A 48 23.68 -20.80 -14.60
C SER A 48 22.21 -20.70 -14.19
N PRO A 49 21.38 -21.76 -14.38
CA PRO A 49 19.98 -21.76 -13.93
C PRO A 49 19.80 -21.47 -12.43
N SER A 50 20.80 -21.83 -11.61
CA SER A 50 20.85 -21.53 -10.17
C SER A 50 21.20 -20.07 -9.85
N GLN A 51 21.75 -19.32 -10.79
CA GLN A 51 22.03 -17.88 -10.64
C GLN A 51 20.87 -17.04 -11.19
N LEU A 52 20.40 -17.37 -12.39
CA LEU A 52 19.31 -16.68 -13.04
C LEU A 52 18.48 -17.68 -13.86
N PRO A 53 17.31 -18.11 -13.35
CA PRO A 53 16.43 -19.02 -14.07
C PRO A 53 15.84 -18.32 -15.30
N ALA A 54 15.48 -19.08 -16.34
CA ALA A 54 14.73 -18.51 -17.45
C ALA A 54 13.29 -18.18 -17.01
N PRO A 55 12.63 -17.18 -17.62
CA PRO A 55 11.22 -16.90 -17.36
C PRO A 55 10.29 -18.13 -17.44
N LEU A 56 10.58 -19.05 -18.36
CA LEU A 56 9.83 -20.30 -18.50
C LEU A 56 10.01 -21.25 -17.30
N ASP A 57 11.20 -21.30 -16.71
CA ASP A 57 11.47 -22.13 -15.52
C ASP A 57 10.70 -21.60 -14.30
N VAL A 58 10.55 -20.27 -14.19
CA VAL A 58 9.73 -19.63 -13.16
C VAL A 58 8.26 -20.03 -13.29
N LEU A 59 7.74 -20.10 -14.52
CA LEU A 59 6.37 -20.57 -14.78
C LEU A 59 6.22 -22.07 -14.51
N ALA A 60 7.23 -22.88 -14.83
CA ALA A 60 7.24 -24.30 -14.52
C ALA A 60 7.23 -24.54 -12.99
N ALA A 61 8.03 -23.78 -12.24
CA ALA A 61 8.04 -23.81 -10.78
C ALA A 61 6.67 -23.46 -10.20
N ALA A 62 5.96 -22.47 -10.77
CA ALA A 62 4.60 -22.14 -10.37
C ALA A 62 3.63 -23.32 -10.59
N GLY A 63 3.76 -24.02 -11.72
CA GLY A 63 2.98 -25.23 -12.00
C GLY A 63 3.28 -26.37 -11.04
N GLU A 64 4.55 -26.57 -10.68
CA GLU A 64 5.00 -27.57 -9.72
C GLU A 64 4.42 -27.32 -8.31
N LEU A 65 4.58 -26.11 -7.77
CA LEU A 65 4.04 -25.72 -6.47
C LEU A 65 2.50 -25.76 -6.45
N ALA A 66 1.85 -25.44 -7.58
CA ALA A 66 0.40 -25.53 -7.72
C ALA A 66 -0.08 -26.98 -7.71
N ALA A 67 0.61 -27.90 -8.41
CA ALA A 67 0.28 -29.32 -8.43
C ALA A 67 0.41 -29.97 -7.03
N ARG A 68 1.34 -29.46 -6.20
CA ARG A 68 1.52 -29.87 -4.80
C ARG A 68 0.54 -29.23 -3.82
N GLN A 69 -0.32 -28.32 -4.28
CA GLN A 69 -1.25 -27.51 -3.46
C GLN A 69 -0.57 -26.58 -2.45
N GLU A 70 0.75 -26.35 -2.56
CA GLU A 70 1.54 -25.50 -1.67
C GLU A 70 1.45 -24.02 -2.07
N LEU A 71 1.35 -23.73 -3.37
CA LEU A 71 1.38 -22.36 -3.90
C LEU A 71 0.28 -21.48 -3.30
N ALA A 72 -0.94 -22.01 -3.26
CA ALA A 72 -2.09 -21.30 -2.76
C ALA A 72 -2.00 -21.05 -1.24
N GLU A 73 -1.47 -22.01 -0.49
CA GLU A 73 -1.26 -21.86 0.96
C GLU A 73 -0.29 -20.72 1.26
N HIS A 74 0.88 -20.70 0.61
CA HIS A 74 1.87 -19.65 0.82
C HIS A 74 1.35 -18.26 0.44
N ILE A 75 0.63 -18.14 -0.68
CA ILE A 75 -0.01 -16.89 -1.08
C ILE A 75 -1.04 -16.45 -0.04
N LEU A 76 -1.94 -17.35 0.37
CA LEU A 76 -3.04 -17.03 1.27
C LEU A 76 -2.53 -16.59 2.63
N VAL A 77 -1.55 -17.30 3.19
CA VAL A 77 -0.94 -16.98 4.48
C VAL A 77 -0.31 -15.59 4.45
N SER A 78 0.48 -15.26 3.42
CA SER A 78 1.09 -13.93 3.29
C SER A 78 0.04 -12.82 3.13
N VAL A 79 -0.97 -13.03 2.28
CA VAL A 79 -2.06 -12.07 2.09
C VAL A 79 -2.83 -11.84 3.40
N GLN A 80 -3.18 -12.91 4.11
CA GLN A 80 -3.89 -12.82 5.39
C GLN A 80 -3.07 -12.04 6.42
N ARG A 81 -1.77 -12.32 6.54
CA ARG A 81 -0.88 -11.60 7.46
C ARG A 81 -0.80 -10.12 7.15
N VAL A 82 -0.65 -9.75 5.87
CA VAL A 82 -0.64 -8.34 5.45
C VAL A 82 -1.97 -7.68 5.78
N LEU A 83 -3.10 -8.28 5.41
CA LEU A 83 -4.41 -7.67 5.61
C LEU A 83 -4.74 -7.52 7.10
N LEU A 84 -4.44 -8.52 7.93
CA LEU A 84 -4.67 -8.46 9.38
C LEU A 84 -3.74 -7.44 10.05
N GLY A 85 -2.43 -7.50 9.80
CA GLY A 85 -1.48 -6.56 10.36
C GLY A 85 -1.75 -5.13 9.90
N PHE A 86 -2.09 -4.94 8.63
CA PHE A 86 -2.50 -3.65 8.09
C PHE A 86 -3.78 -3.14 8.75
N ALA A 87 -4.82 -3.97 8.89
CA ALA A 87 -6.07 -3.55 9.53
C ALA A 87 -5.85 -3.10 10.98
N ILE A 88 -5.01 -3.81 11.74
CA ILE A 88 -4.63 -3.45 13.11
C ILE A 88 -3.86 -2.12 13.11
N GLY A 89 -2.76 -2.05 12.35
CA GLY A 89 -1.88 -0.88 12.32
C GLY A 89 -2.57 0.38 11.80
N ALA A 90 -3.27 0.27 10.67
CA ALA A 90 -4.02 1.37 10.08
C ALA A 90 -5.22 1.79 10.93
N GLY A 91 -5.91 0.84 11.57
CA GLY A 91 -6.99 1.13 12.51
C GLY A 91 -6.50 1.95 13.70
N LEU A 92 -5.43 1.49 14.37
CA LEU A 92 -4.80 2.21 15.48
C LEU A 92 -4.28 3.59 15.04
N ALA A 93 -3.66 3.67 13.88
CA ALA A 93 -3.17 4.93 13.33
C ALA A 93 -4.28 5.92 12.99
N THR A 94 -5.42 5.44 12.50
CA THR A 94 -6.58 6.29 12.21
C THR A 94 -7.19 6.82 13.51
N LEU A 95 -7.32 5.97 14.53
CA LEU A 95 -7.85 6.37 15.84
C LEU A 95 -6.93 7.39 16.54
N LEU A 96 -5.64 7.07 16.67
CA LEU A 96 -4.68 7.96 17.32
C LEU A 96 -4.40 9.21 16.48
N GLY A 97 -4.31 9.08 15.16
CA GLY A 97 -4.11 10.20 14.25
C GLY A 97 -5.30 11.18 14.25
N GLY A 98 -6.52 10.65 14.33
CA GLY A 98 -7.72 11.47 14.52
C GLY A 98 -7.70 12.19 15.86
N ALA A 99 -7.40 11.48 16.95
CA ALA A 99 -7.34 12.06 18.29
C ALA A 99 -6.27 13.16 18.41
N VAL A 100 -5.06 12.92 17.89
CA VAL A 100 -3.96 13.89 17.87
C VAL A 100 -4.24 15.05 16.91
N GLY A 101 -4.79 14.78 15.72
CA GLY A 101 -5.08 15.82 14.75
C GLY A 101 -6.20 16.77 15.18
N LEU A 102 -7.14 16.30 16.00
CA LEU A 102 -8.30 17.08 16.45
C LEU A 102 -8.13 17.73 17.83
N SER A 103 -7.16 17.30 18.65
CA SER A 103 -6.98 17.80 20.02
C SER A 103 -5.53 18.15 20.34
N ARG A 104 -5.29 19.43 20.66
CA ARG A 104 -3.98 19.93 21.11
C ARG A 104 -3.49 19.25 22.39
N GLN A 105 -4.39 18.96 23.33
CA GLN A 105 -4.03 18.29 24.58
C GLN A 105 -3.54 16.86 24.34
N VAL A 106 -4.20 16.14 23.44
CA VAL A 106 -3.79 14.79 23.04
C VAL A 106 -2.49 14.84 22.25
N GLU A 107 -2.32 15.85 21.40
CA GLU A 107 -1.09 16.11 20.68
C GLU A 107 0.09 16.30 21.65
N ASP A 108 -0.02 17.20 22.62
CA ASP A 108 1.03 17.49 23.59
C ASP A 108 1.41 16.26 24.41
N LEU A 109 0.44 15.40 24.72
CA LEU A 109 0.65 14.17 25.49
C LEU A 109 1.28 13.04 24.66
N LEU A 110 0.79 12.78 23.45
CA LEU A 110 1.16 11.59 22.68
C LEU A 110 2.25 11.83 21.64
N SER A 111 2.34 13.04 21.07
CA SER A 111 3.24 13.30 19.95
C SER A 111 4.71 13.11 20.28
N PRO A 112 5.23 13.50 21.47
CA PRO A 112 6.62 13.26 21.82
C PRO A 112 6.96 11.75 21.83
N THR A 113 6.11 10.94 22.47
CA THR A 113 6.28 9.48 22.56
C THR A 113 6.17 8.81 21.20
N LEU A 114 5.18 9.19 20.39
CA LEU A 114 5.00 8.62 19.05
C LEU A 114 6.16 9.00 18.11
N GLN A 115 6.73 10.19 18.25
CA GLN A 115 7.93 10.58 17.50
C GLN A 115 9.17 9.80 17.95
N ALA A 116 9.35 9.59 19.26
CA ALA A 116 10.44 8.76 19.77
C ALA A 116 10.33 7.31 19.28
N LEU A 117 9.13 6.72 19.34
CA LEU A 117 8.89 5.36 18.82
C LEU A 117 9.13 5.27 17.30
N ARG A 118 8.75 6.31 16.55
CA ARG A 118 8.98 6.37 15.11
C ARG A 118 10.47 6.41 14.74
N ALA A 119 11.31 6.99 15.59
CA ALA A 119 12.75 7.08 15.33
C ALA A 119 13.45 5.72 15.38
N ILE A 120 12.85 4.74 16.05
CA ILE A 120 13.38 3.37 16.13
C ILE A 120 13.13 2.68 14.78
N PRO A 121 14.18 2.18 14.09
CA PRO A 121 14.00 1.39 12.88
C PRO A 121 13.07 0.22 13.15
N SER A 122 11.98 0.09 12.39
CA SER A 122 10.93 -0.86 12.77
C SER A 122 11.41 -2.33 12.78
N LEU A 123 12.46 -2.67 12.01
CA LEU A 123 13.10 -3.98 12.02
C LEU A 123 13.84 -4.29 13.34
N ALA A 124 14.25 -3.27 14.10
CA ALA A 124 14.93 -3.45 15.39
C ALA A 124 14.02 -4.09 16.46
N TRP A 125 12.70 -4.08 16.24
CA TRP A 125 11.73 -4.72 17.14
C TRP A 125 11.71 -6.25 17.00
N VAL A 126 12.17 -6.81 15.89
CA VAL A 126 11.98 -8.25 15.59
C VAL A 126 12.46 -9.18 16.72
N PRO A 127 13.67 -9.03 17.29
CA PRO A 127 14.12 -9.92 18.36
C PRO A 127 13.24 -9.86 19.61
N LEU A 128 12.78 -8.66 19.99
CA LEU A 128 11.89 -8.47 21.14
C LEU A 128 10.50 -9.05 20.87
N LEU A 129 9.97 -8.86 19.66
CA LEU A 129 8.68 -9.43 19.28
C LEU A 129 8.71 -10.96 19.33
N VAL A 130 9.78 -11.57 18.82
CA VAL A 130 9.97 -13.04 18.90
C VAL A 130 10.12 -13.49 20.35
N LEU A 131 10.85 -12.75 21.17
CA LEU A 131 11.02 -13.06 22.59
C LEU A 131 9.69 -13.00 23.37
N TRP A 132 8.88 -11.97 23.12
CA TRP A 132 7.62 -11.74 23.85
C TRP A 132 6.45 -12.58 23.34
N MET A 133 6.38 -12.80 22.03
CA MET A 133 5.22 -13.41 21.38
C MET A 133 5.51 -14.82 20.82
N GLY A 134 6.74 -15.31 20.96
CA GLY A 134 7.19 -16.56 20.34
C GLY A 134 7.44 -16.42 18.85
N VAL A 135 7.73 -17.53 18.16
CA VAL A 135 8.00 -17.58 16.71
C VAL A 135 6.75 -17.78 15.86
N ASP A 136 5.56 -17.76 16.47
CA ASP A 136 4.27 -17.97 15.81
C ASP A 136 3.84 -16.74 14.98
N GLU A 137 2.54 -16.55 14.74
CA GLU A 137 2.01 -15.47 13.89
C GLU A 137 2.20 -14.06 14.48
N GLY A 138 2.24 -13.96 15.82
CA GLY A 138 2.27 -12.70 16.57
C GLY A 138 3.30 -11.68 16.08
N PRO A 139 4.61 -12.01 16.02
CA PRO A 139 5.64 -11.08 15.57
C PRO A 139 5.42 -10.58 14.15
N LYS A 140 4.94 -11.44 13.23
CA LYS A 140 4.72 -11.06 11.82
C LYS A 140 3.61 -10.04 11.71
N LEU A 141 2.48 -10.30 12.36
CA LEU A 141 1.34 -9.39 12.36
C LEU A 141 1.70 -8.04 13.01
N THR A 142 2.42 -8.07 14.14
CA THR A 142 2.85 -6.86 14.83
C THR A 142 3.84 -6.04 14.01
N LEU A 143 4.79 -6.68 13.31
CA LEU A 143 5.73 -5.97 12.46
C LEU A 143 5.04 -5.28 11.27
N VAL A 144 4.10 -5.98 10.62
CA VAL A 144 3.25 -5.38 9.58
C VAL A 144 2.43 -4.22 10.14
N ALA A 145 1.86 -4.36 11.34
CA ALA A 145 1.08 -3.31 11.98
C ALA A 145 1.93 -2.07 12.27
N ILE A 146 3.16 -2.22 12.80
CA ILE A 146 4.10 -1.12 13.02
C ILE A 146 4.45 -0.43 11.69
N GLY A 147 4.70 -1.22 10.65
CA GLY A 147 5.00 -0.73 9.30
C GLY A 147 3.87 0.10 8.68
N ALA A 148 2.63 -0.34 8.87
CA ALA A 148 1.45 0.37 8.40
C ALA A 148 1.09 1.59 9.26
N PHE A 149 1.33 1.51 10.58
CA PHE A 149 0.89 2.50 11.55
C PHE A 149 1.46 3.90 11.26
N PHE A 150 2.78 4.03 11.15
CA PHE A 150 3.41 5.36 11.10
C PHE A 150 3.09 6.15 9.82
N PRO A 151 3.12 5.58 8.60
CA PRO A 151 2.70 6.30 7.41
C PRO A 151 1.24 6.75 7.49
N VAL A 152 0.33 5.89 7.93
CA VAL A 152 -1.09 6.24 8.07
C VAL A 152 -1.27 7.37 9.08
N TYR A 153 -0.66 7.23 10.26
CA TYR A 153 -0.75 8.22 11.34
C TYR A 153 -0.22 9.58 10.89
N THR A 154 0.99 9.61 10.32
CA THR A 154 1.68 10.85 9.98
C THR A 154 0.99 11.58 8.83
N THR A 155 0.59 10.87 7.77
CA THR A 155 -0.14 11.48 6.66
C THR A 155 -1.51 11.97 7.10
N PHE A 156 -2.22 11.24 7.97
CA PHE A 156 -3.54 11.66 8.44
C PHE A 156 -3.47 12.90 9.34
N VAL A 157 -2.57 12.92 10.32
CA VAL A 157 -2.35 14.11 11.18
C VAL A 157 -1.93 15.32 10.35
N ALA A 158 -1.02 15.15 9.38
CA ALA A 158 -0.62 16.23 8.47
C ALA A 158 -1.81 16.74 7.64
N GLY A 159 -2.66 15.83 7.15
CA GLY A 159 -3.88 16.15 6.42
C GLY A 159 -4.85 17.00 7.22
N ILE A 160 -5.12 16.63 8.48
CA ILE A 160 -5.99 17.41 9.37
C ILE A 160 -5.43 18.82 9.59
N ARG A 161 -4.11 18.96 9.74
CA ARG A 161 -3.45 20.26 9.99
C ARG A 161 -3.40 21.18 8.76
N GLN A 162 -3.51 20.61 7.56
CA GLN A 162 -3.50 21.37 6.30
C GLN A 162 -4.88 21.85 5.86
N ILE A 163 -5.94 21.55 6.63
CA ILE A 163 -7.30 22.02 6.35
C ILE A 163 -7.33 23.55 6.41
N ASP A 164 -7.87 24.18 5.36
CA ASP A 164 -8.03 25.64 5.29
C ASP A 164 -8.90 26.12 6.46
N ARG A 165 -8.39 27.11 7.20
CA ARG A 165 -9.11 27.77 8.28
C ARG A 165 -10.46 28.31 7.84
N LYS A 166 -10.62 28.70 6.57
CA LYS A 166 -11.91 29.14 6.01
C LYS A 166 -13.00 28.06 6.09
N LEU A 167 -12.67 26.78 5.91
CA LEU A 167 -13.64 25.69 6.05
C LEU A 167 -14.13 25.58 7.50
N ILE A 168 -13.24 25.82 8.46
CA ILE A 168 -13.54 25.83 9.89
C ILE A 168 -14.42 27.03 10.23
N GLU A 169 -14.11 28.22 9.71
CA GLU A 169 -14.88 29.45 9.91
C GLU A 169 -16.31 29.34 9.33
N VAL A 170 -16.45 28.72 8.16
CA VAL A 170 -17.77 28.38 7.60
C VAL A 170 -18.52 27.43 8.55
N GLY A 171 -17.87 26.38 9.05
CA GLY A 171 -18.49 25.48 10.03
C GLY A 171 -19.02 26.22 11.27
N TYR A 172 -18.24 27.16 11.81
CA TYR A 172 -18.68 28.00 12.93
C TYR A 172 -19.86 28.92 12.55
N ALA A 173 -19.88 29.48 11.34
CA ALA A 173 -21.01 30.30 10.87
C ALA A 173 -22.32 29.51 10.77
N TYR A 174 -22.24 28.19 10.55
CA TYR A 174 -23.39 27.27 10.60
C TYR A 174 -23.66 26.69 12.00
N GLY A 175 -23.01 27.20 13.04
CA GLY A 175 -23.21 26.77 14.43
C GLY A 175 -22.55 25.44 14.79
N LEU A 176 -21.66 24.89 13.95
CA LEU A 176 -20.95 23.65 14.22
C LEU A 176 -19.82 23.90 15.23
N THR A 177 -19.82 23.16 16.34
CA THR A 177 -18.74 23.19 17.35
C THR A 177 -18.35 21.78 17.79
N GLY A 178 -17.14 21.64 18.36
CA GLY A 178 -16.64 20.39 18.95
C GLY A 178 -16.74 19.19 18.01
N ALA A 179 -17.41 18.13 18.48
CA ALA A 179 -17.57 16.89 17.72
C ALA A 179 -18.37 17.06 16.42
N SER A 180 -19.30 18.03 16.37
CA SER A 180 -20.10 18.30 15.17
C SER A 180 -19.23 18.87 14.05
N LEU A 181 -18.37 19.84 14.40
CA LEU A 181 -17.39 20.40 13.48
C LEU A 181 -16.38 19.34 13.02
N ALA A 182 -15.89 18.51 13.94
CA ALA A 182 -14.97 17.43 13.62
C ALA A 182 -15.58 16.42 12.63
N ARG A 183 -16.80 15.95 12.88
CA ARG A 183 -17.45 14.93 12.05
C ARG A 183 -17.93 15.45 10.70
N GLN A 184 -18.39 16.70 10.63
CA GLN A 184 -19.01 17.25 9.42
C GLN A 184 -18.05 18.04 8.53
N VAL A 185 -16.95 18.57 9.10
CA VAL A 185 -16.00 19.41 8.35
C VAL A 185 -14.61 18.79 8.35
N LEU A 186 -14.03 18.53 9.54
CA LEU A 186 -12.61 18.16 9.62
C LEU A 186 -12.32 16.75 9.09
N LEU A 187 -13.08 15.74 9.53
CA LEU A 187 -12.88 14.36 9.09
C LEU A 187 -13.14 14.17 7.58
N PRO A 188 -14.21 14.72 6.99
CA PRO A 188 -14.40 14.66 5.53
C PRO A 188 -13.29 15.37 4.76
N ALA A 189 -12.81 16.52 5.26
CA ALA A 189 -11.73 17.28 4.62
C ALA A 189 -10.36 16.56 4.70
N ALA A 190 -10.11 15.80 5.78
CA ALA A 190 -8.88 15.02 5.95
C ALA A 190 -8.92 13.63 5.29
N LEU A 191 -10.08 13.18 4.81
CA LEU A 191 -10.25 11.86 4.20
C LEU A 191 -9.29 11.58 3.03
N PRO A 192 -9.02 12.52 2.09
CA PRO A 192 -8.04 12.31 1.03
C PRO A 192 -6.63 11.97 1.56
N SER A 193 -6.21 12.67 2.61
CA SER A 193 -4.93 12.42 3.27
C SER A 193 -4.92 11.09 4.02
N LEU A 194 -6.01 10.72 4.68
CA LEU A 194 -6.14 9.39 5.29
C LEU A 194 -5.99 8.29 4.25
N LEU A 195 -6.71 8.38 3.12
CA LEU A 195 -6.64 7.38 2.04
C LEU A 195 -5.25 7.29 1.41
N THR A 196 -4.58 8.43 1.27
CA THR A 196 -3.16 8.48 0.85
C THR A 196 -2.28 7.76 1.87
N GLY A 197 -2.46 8.04 3.16
CA GLY A 197 -1.77 7.38 4.26
C GLY A 197 -1.99 5.86 4.27
N LEU A 198 -3.23 5.41 4.06
CA LEU A 198 -3.58 3.99 3.94
C LEU A 198 -2.83 3.31 2.80
N ARG A 199 -2.65 3.97 1.65
CA ARG A 199 -1.91 3.41 0.51
C ARG A 199 -0.42 3.30 0.80
N ILE A 200 0.18 4.34 1.37
CA ILE A 200 1.59 4.29 1.78
C ILE A 200 1.78 3.24 2.88
N GLY A 201 0.86 3.16 3.84
CA GLY A 201 0.86 2.18 4.92
C GLY A 201 0.72 0.74 4.42
N LEU A 202 -0.11 0.49 3.41
CA LEU A 202 -0.25 -0.84 2.81
C LEU A 202 1.03 -1.27 2.09
N ALA A 203 1.66 -0.36 1.34
CA ALA A 203 2.94 -0.62 0.68
C ALA A 203 4.05 -0.93 1.70
N GLN A 204 4.12 -0.17 2.81
CA GLN A 204 5.03 -0.47 3.91
C GLN A 204 4.68 -1.79 4.60
N GLY A 205 3.40 -2.10 4.79
CA GLY A 205 2.94 -3.37 5.35
C GLY A 205 3.45 -4.58 4.55
N TRP A 206 3.45 -4.53 3.22
CA TRP A 206 4.06 -5.56 2.37
C TRP A 206 5.57 -5.68 2.57
N LEU A 207 6.29 -4.55 2.66
CA LEU A 207 7.73 -4.55 2.92
C LEU A 207 8.05 -5.24 4.26
N PHE A 208 7.31 -4.90 5.31
CA PHE A 208 7.50 -5.48 6.64
C PHE A 208 7.03 -6.93 6.74
N LEU A 209 6.00 -7.34 5.99
CA LEU A 209 5.64 -8.75 5.88
C LEU A 209 6.83 -9.55 5.37
N VAL A 210 7.43 -9.14 4.24
CA VAL A 210 8.55 -9.87 3.64
C VAL A 210 9.68 -10.00 4.65
N ALA A 211 10.05 -8.92 5.32
CA ALA A 211 11.07 -8.96 6.37
C ALA A 211 10.71 -9.92 7.53
N ALA A 212 9.46 -9.93 7.97
CA ALA A 212 9.00 -10.83 9.02
C ALA A 212 9.05 -12.30 8.60
N GLU A 213 8.66 -12.60 7.36
CA GLU A 213 8.64 -13.95 6.82
C GLU A 213 10.04 -14.50 6.54
N LEU A 214 10.99 -13.64 6.17
CA LEU A 214 12.40 -14.02 5.99
C LEU A 214 13.08 -14.48 7.29
N ILE A 215 12.66 -13.93 8.44
CA ILE A 215 13.37 -14.16 9.71
C ILE A 215 12.82 -15.38 10.46
N ALA A 216 11.49 -15.55 10.49
CA ALA A 216 10.88 -16.49 11.42
C ALA A 216 9.56 -17.10 10.91
N ALA A 217 9.42 -17.38 9.62
CA ALA A 217 8.24 -18.09 9.10
C ALA A 217 8.57 -19.50 8.60
N SER A 218 7.59 -20.39 8.71
CA SER A 218 7.59 -21.73 8.12
C SER A 218 6.70 -21.85 6.88
N ARG A 219 5.96 -20.79 6.56
CA ARG A 219 5.02 -20.68 5.45
C ARG A 219 4.92 -19.23 5.00
N GLY A 220 4.66 -18.98 3.72
CA GLY A 220 4.49 -17.66 3.15
C GLY A 220 5.41 -17.44 1.95
N LEU A 221 5.15 -16.39 1.17
CA LEU A 221 5.98 -16.03 0.02
C LEU A 221 7.40 -15.62 0.45
N GLY A 222 7.57 -14.96 1.59
CA GLY A 222 8.89 -14.67 2.14
C GLY A 222 9.62 -15.92 2.63
N PHE A 223 8.89 -16.93 3.12
CA PHE A 223 9.49 -18.23 3.46
C PHE A 223 10.04 -18.93 2.19
N LEU A 224 9.31 -18.89 1.08
CA LEU A 224 9.78 -19.47 -0.19
C LEU A 224 11.06 -18.82 -0.73
N LEU A 225 11.33 -17.55 -0.38
CA LEU A 225 12.62 -16.90 -0.71
C LEU A 225 13.78 -17.59 0.02
N VAL A 226 13.61 -17.85 1.32
CA VAL A 226 14.63 -18.50 2.16
C VAL A 226 14.78 -19.97 1.79
N ASP A 227 13.66 -20.67 1.58
CA ASP A 227 13.67 -22.07 1.17
C ASP A 227 14.33 -22.25 -0.21
N GLY A 228 13.98 -21.41 -1.18
CA GLY A 228 14.62 -21.38 -2.49
C GLY A 228 16.12 -21.08 -2.39
N GLN A 229 16.54 -20.18 -1.49
CA GLN A 229 17.96 -19.92 -1.23
C GLN A 229 18.68 -21.15 -0.67
N ASN A 230 18.08 -21.82 0.33
CA ASN A 230 18.68 -22.98 0.98
C ASN A 230 18.76 -24.21 0.05
N THR A 231 17.84 -24.33 -0.89
CA THR A 231 17.76 -25.45 -1.85
C THR A 231 18.43 -25.15 -3.19
N GLY A 232 18.96 -23.94 -3.39
CA GLY A 232 19.56 -23.51 -4.67
C GLY A 232 18.53 -23.32 -5.80
N ARG A 233 17.25 -23.22 -5.47
CA ARG A 233 16.11 -23.06 -6.38
C ARG A 233 15.82 -21.59 -6.65
N ALA A 234 16.64 -20.98 -7.51
CA ALA A 234 16.47 -19.58 -7.90
C ALA A 234 15.16 -19.32 -8.67
N ASP A 235 14.61 -20.33 -9.34
CA ASP A 235 13.27 -20.34 -9.92
C ASP A 235 12.17 -20.02 -8.90
N ILE A 236 12.21 -20.66 -7.71
CA ILE A 236 11.28 -20.38 -6.61
C ILE A 236 11.49 -18.97 -6.04
N ILE A 237 12.74 -18.53 -5.90
CA ILE A 237 13.05 -17.17 -5.38
C ILE A 237 12.42 -16.12 -6.29
N VAL A 238 12.69 -16.22 -7.61
CA VAL A 238 12.16 -15.28 -8.60
C VAL A 238 10.64 -15.36 -8.69
N LEU A 239 10.06 -16.57 -8.66
CA LEU A 239 8.61 -16.76 -8.59
C LEU A 239 8.00 -16.00 -7.40
N SER A 240 8.58 -16.16 -6.21
CA SER A 240 8.11 -15.53 -4.98
C SER A 240 8.17 -14.01 -5.06
N ILE A 241 9.25 -13.44 -5.62
CA ILE A 241 9.38 -11.99 -5.88
C ILE A 241 8.28 -11.51 -6.84
N VAL A 242 8.05 -12.24 -7.94
CA VAL A 242 7.01 -11.90 -8.92
C VAL A 242 5.63 -11.94 -8.27
N LEU A 243 5.32 -12.98 -7.50
CA LEU A 243 4.03 -13.10 -6.79
C LEU A 243 3.83 -11.97 -5.77
N LEU A 244 4.85 -11.65 -4.97
CA LEU A 244 4.82 -10.51 -4.05
C LEU A 244 4.55 -9.20 -4.79
N ALA A 245 5.20 -8.97 -5.93
CA ALA A 245 4.98 -7.78 -6.74
C ALA A 245 3.57 -7.73 -7.33
N LEU A 246 3.06 -8.84 -7.87
CA LEU A 246 1.72 -8.92 -8.46
C LEU A 246 0.62 -8.74 -7.41
N ILE A 247 0.71 -9.44 -6.29
CA ILE A 247 -0.29 -9.38 -5.22
C ILE A 247 -0.21 -8.02 -4.49
N GLY A 248 0.99 -7.54 -4.18
CA GLY A 248 1.21 -6.20 -3.66
C GLY A 248 0.58 -5.14 -4.57
N LYS A 249 0.82 -5.24 -5.89
CA LYS A 249 0.21 -4.32 -6.85
C LYS A 249 -1.31 -4.45 -6.94
N LEU A 250 -1.83 -5.68 -6.87
CA LEU A 250 -3.27 -5.95 -6.87
C LEU A 250 -3.94 -5.28 -5.66
N THR A 251 -3.36 -5.43 -4.46
CA THR A 251 -3.91 -4.82 -3.24
C THR A 251 -3.85 -3.28 -3.28
N ASP A 252 -2.76 -2.67 -3.78
CA ASP A 252 -2.70 -1.22 -4.04
C ASP A 252 -3.76 -0.76 -5.06
N ALA A 253 -3.96 -1.51 -6.15
CA ALA A 253 -4.95 -1.18 -7.17
C ALA A 253 -6.39 -1.25 -6.63
N LEU A 254 -6.69 -2.24 -5.77
CA LEU A 254 -7.97 -2.35 -5.08
C LEU A 254 -8.19 -1.16 -4.14
N LEU A 255 -7.18 -0.80 -3.35
CA LEU A 255 -7.26 0.34 -2.44
C LEU A 255 -7.39 1.68 -3.19
N GLN A 256 -6.68 1.85 -4.31
CA GLN A 256 -6.85 3.00 -5.19
C GLN A 256 -8.26 3.07 -5.81
N ARG A 257 -8.85 1.93 -6.15
CA ARG A 257 -10.22 1.89 -6.66
C ARG A 257 -11.23 2.30 -5.57
N LEU A 258 -10.99 1.86 -4.33
CA LEU A 258 -11.78 2.29 -3.17
C LEU A 258 -11.62 3.79 -2.92
N GLU A 259 -10.39 4.30 -2.92
CA GLU A 259 -10.07 5.73 -2.80
C GLU A 259 -10.86 6.57 -3.82
N ARG A 260 -10.82 6.20 -5.10
CA ARG A 260 -11.56 6.93 -6.14
C ARG A 260 -13.08 6.91 -5.96
N ARG A 261 -13.62 5.84 -5.39
CA ARG A 261 -15.07 5.75 -5.06
C ARG A 261 -15.40 6.59 -3.84
N LEU A 262 -14.54 6.58 -2.83
CA LEU A 262 -14.70 7.36 -1.60
C LEU A 262 -14.36 8.83 -1.78
N LEU A 263 -13.69 9.25 -2.86
CA LEU A 263 -13.34 10.65 -3.11
C LEU A 263 -14.04 11.20 -4.35
N PHE A 264 -15.24 10.70 -4.66
CA PHE A 264 -15.98 11.12 -5.85
C PHE A 264 -16.33 12.62 -5.85
N TRP A 265 -16.41 13.24 -4.66
CA TRP A 265 -16.69 14.67 -4.49
C TRP A 265 -15.44 15.54 -4.43
N ALA A 266 -14.26 14.93 -4.20
CA ALA A 266 -13.02 15.68 -4.07
C ALA A 266 -12.47 15.95 -5.48
N ASP A 267 -12.88 17.07 -6.06
CA ASP A 267 -12.37 17.56 -7.35
C ASP A 267 -10.92 18.05 -7.19
N THR A 268 -9.99 17.11 -7.10
CA THR A 268 -8.56 17.45 -7.18
C THR A 268 -8.16 17.55 -8.64
N TYR A 269 -7.62 18.71 -9.03
CA TYR A 269 -7.02 18.94 -10.35
C TYR A 269 -6.06 17.80 -10.70
N LYS A 270 -6.43 16.99 -11.71
CA LYS A 270 -5.57 15.96 -12.26
C LYS A 270 -4.65 16.65 -13.27
N GLY A 271 -3.42 16.93 -12.86
CA GLY A 271 -2.36 17.35 -13.78
C GLY A 271 -2.29 16.41 -14.98
N GLY A 272 -2.08 16.99 -16.17
CA GLY A 272 -2.21 16.37 -17.49
C GLY A 272 -1.31 15.16 -17.75
#